data_AF-A0A0F9FQI8-F1
#
_entry.id   AF-A0A0F9FQI8-F1
#
_cell.length_a   1.000
_cell.length_b   1.000
_cell.length_c   1.000
_cell.angle_alpha   90.00
_cell.angle_beta   90.00
_cell.angle_gamma   90.00
#
_symmetry.space_group_name_H-M   'P 1'
#
loop_
_entity.id
_entity.type
_entity.pdbx_description
1 polymer ?
#
loop_
_entity_poly.entity_id
_entity_poly.type
_entity_poly.pdbx_seq_one_letter_code
_entity_poly.pdbx_strand_id
1 'polypeptide(L)'
;MIKNIVVISDTHFGCQLALCKKIRLDHGGHYDPSRIQKVLYNWWQKFWGEWMPEATRGEDFILVHNGDIIDGIHHKSTTQISHNINDQKNLAIEMLEPIIALPHCKGYYQIRGTEAHAGQAQEYEENIAQQLGAIPNEDGQYSRYDLWLKFGKHKLLAHFSHHIGTTNSASYESTAVHKELIEAYVEAGRWGVQPPDCVCRSH
;
A
#
# COMPACT_ATOMS: atom_id res chain seq x y z
N MET A 1 17.64 6.95 -12.81
CA MET A 1 16.18 7.17 -12.98
C MET A 1 15.50 5.84 -12.88
N ILE A 2 14.56 5.71 -11.95
CA ILE A 2 13.93 4.43 -11.59
C ILE A 2 12.86 4.07 -12.63
N LYS A 3 12.80 2.80 -13.03
CA LYS A 3 11.86 2.31 -14.06
C LYS A 3 10.76 1.41 -13.50
N ASN A 4 10.92 0.92 -12.28
CA ASN A 4 10.01 -0.03 -11.66
C ASN A 4 9.30 0.63 -10.48
N ILE A 5 7.98 0.43 -10.41
CA ILE A 5 7.18 0.73 -9.22
C ILE A 5 6.57 -0.60 -8.78
N VAL A 6 6.78 -0.94 -7.53
CA VAL A 6 6.19 -2.12 -6.89
C VAL A 6 5.05 -1.62 -6.04
N VAL A 7 3.87 -2.19 -6.25
CA VAL A 7 2.68 -1.82 -5.49
C VAL A 7 2.26 -3.01 -4.65
N ILE A 8 2.11 -2.77 -3.35
CA ILE A 8 1.43 -3.66 -2.41
C ILE A 8 0.26 -2.90 -1.78
N SER A 9 -0.72 -3.59 -1.26
CA SER A 9 -1.92 -2.98 -0.69
C SER A 9 -2.62 -3.97 0.24
N ASP A 10 -3.51 -3.48 1.10
CA ASP A 10 -4.46 -4.31 1.84
C ASP A 10 -3.73 -5.42 2.61
N THR A 11 -2.62 -5.06 3.23
CA THR A 11 -1.82 -6.01 4.01
C THR A 11 -2.49 -6.32 5.34
N HIS A 12 -3.37 -5.42 5.83
CA HIS A 12 -4.22 -5.61 7.00
C HIS A 12 -3.45 -6.21 8.19
N PHE A 13 -2.21 -5.72 8.40
CA PHE A 13 -1.37 -6.21 9.49
C PHE A 13 -2.12 -6.06 10.81
N GLY A 14 -2.27 -7.18 11.54
CA GLY A 14 -3.08 -7.24 12.74
C GLY A 14 -4.35 -8.08 12.61
N CYS A 15 -4.74 -8.52 11.41
CA CYS A 15 -5.84 -9.48 11.22
C CYS A 15 -5.35 -10.94 11.32
N GLN A 16 -6.14 -11.81 11.95
CA GLN A 16 -5.88 -13.26 12.10
C GLN A 16 -5.89 -14.03 10.77
N LEU A 17 -6.40 -13.41 9.70
CA LEU A 17 -6.42 -13.96 8.34
C LEU A 17 -5.38 -13.30 7.41
N ALA A 18 -4.77 -12.20 7.84
CA ALA A 18 -3.80 -11.44 7.04
C ALA A 18 -2.36 -11.92 7.26
N LEU A 19 -1.43 -11.36 6.48
CA LEU A 19 -0.01 -11.67 6.56
C LEU A 19 0.52 -11.43 7.99
N CYS A 20 1.14 -12.46 8.57
CA CYS A 20 1.64 -12.37 9.94
C CYS A 20 2.83 -13.31 10.15
N LYS A 21 3.74 -12.89 11.03
CA LYS A 21 4.79 -13.73 11.63
C LYS A 21 4.53 -13.89 13.13
N LYS A 22 5.37 -14.63 13.84
CA LYS A 22 5.29 -14.67 15.31
C LYS A 22 5.60 -13.29 15.87
N ILE A 23 4.73 -12.76 16.72
CA ILE A 23 4.89 -11.45 17.35
C ILE A 23 4.79 -11.52 18.86
N ARG A 24 5.39 -10.54 19.53
CA ARG A 24 5.19 -10.27 20.95
C ARG A 24 4.20 -9.11 21.07
N LEU A 25 3.16 -9.30 21.88
CA LEU A 25 2.17 -8.29 22.18
C LEU A 25 2.66 -7.39 23.32
N ASP A 26 2.16 -6.16 23.38
CA ASP A 26 2.58 -5.11 24.32
C ASP A 26 2.63 -5.58 25.79
N HIS A 27 1.62 -6.35 26.23
CA HIS A 27 1.54 -6.86 27.60
C HIS A 27 2.29 -8.17 27.84
N GLY A 28 3.27 -8.50 26.98
CA GLY A 28 4.20 -9.60 27.15
C GLY A 28 3.73 -10.97 26.64
N GLY A 29 2.49 -11.07 26.15
CA GLY A 29 1.99 -12.26 25.46
C GLY A 29 2.61 -12.44 24.07
N HIS A 30 2.33 -13.56 23.44
CA HIS A 30 2.76 -13.84 22.06
C HIS A 30 1.58 -14.31 21.22
N TYR A 31 1.63 -13.97 19.93
CA TYR A 31 0.75 -14.55 18.93
C TYR A 31 1.58 -15.40 17.97
N ASP A 32 1.17 -16.66 17.81
CA ASP A 32 1.76 -17.59 16.86
C ASP A 32 0.89 -17.67 15.60
N PRO A 33 1.48 -17.52 14.39
CA PRO A 33 0.70 -17.44 13.16
C PRO A 33 -0.04 -18.75 12.87
N SER A 34 -1.27 -18.61 12.39
CA SER A 34 -2.10 -19.73 11.96
C SER A 34 -1.49 -20.46 10.75
N ARG A 35 -2.05 -21.63 10.40
CA ARG A 35 -1.62 -22.38 9.21
C ARG A 35 -1.69 -21.53 7.94
N ILE A 36 -2.75 -20.74 7.79
CA ILE A 36 -2.95 -19.89 6.59
C ILE A 36 -1.92 -18.76 6.58
N GLN A 37 -1.71 -18.10 7.73
CA GLN A 37 -0.74 -17.01 7.83
C GLN A 37 0.69 -17.49 7.54
N LYS A 38 1.05 -18.70 7.96
CA LYS A 38 2.34 -19.32 7.59
C LYS A 38 2.49 -19.52 6.08
N VAL A 39 1.41 -19.91 5.38
CA VAL A 39 1.43 -20.02 3.92
C VAL A 39 1.57 -18.65 3.26
N LEU A 40 0.79 -17.65 3.71
CA LEU A 40 0.91 -16.27 3.23
C LEU A 40 2.32 -15.71 3.45
N TYR A 41 2.91 -15.96 4.62
CA TYR A 41 4.26 -15.55 4.93
C TYR A 41 5.29 -16.20 4.00
N ASN A 42 5.14 -17.49 3.69
CA ASN A 42 6.02 -18.14 2.71
C ASN A 42 5.87 -17.53 1.31
N TRP A 43 4.66 -17.18 0.88
CA TRP A 43 4.46 -16.47 -0.39
C TRP A 43 5.04 -15.07 -0.36
N TRP A 44 4.94 -14.36 0.76
CA TRP A 44 5.58 -13.06 0.96
C TRP A 44 7.10 -13.15 0.81
N GLN A 45 7.73 -14.15 1.42
CA GLN A 45 9.18 -14.38 1.28
C GLN A 45 9.57 -14.71 -0.16
N LYS A 46 8.79 -15.55 -0.86
CA LYS A 46 9.03 -15.87 -2.28
C LYS A 46 8.82 -14.66 -3.19
N PHE A 47 7.79 -13.86 -2.93
CA PHE A 47 7.50 -12.65 -3.67
C PHE A 47 8.71 -11.71 -3.62
N TRP A 48 9.25 -11.43 -2.44
CA TRP A 48 10.40 -10.53 -2.28
C TRP A 48 11.75 -11.15 -2.63
N GLY A 49 11.95 -12.43 -2.37
CA GLY A 49 13.24 -13.11 -2.54
C GLY A 49 13.49 -13.69 -3.94
N GLU A 50 12.44 -14.06 -4.66
CA GLU A 50 12.54 -14.76 -5.96
C GLU A 50 11.89 -13.93 -7.07
N TRP A 51 10.59 -13.66 -6.95
CA TRP A 51 9.82 -13.05 -8.03
C TRP A 51 10.18 -11.58 -8.26
N MET A 52 10.36 -10.81 -7.19
CA MET A 52 10.68 -9.38 -7.28
C MET A 52 12.00 -9.11 -8.02
N PRO A 53 13.13 -9.78 -7.67
CA PRO A 53 14.36 -9.68 -8.45
C PRO A 53 14.20 -10.09 -9.92
N GLU A 54 13.41 -11.14 -10.20
CA GLU A 54 13.13 -11.59 -11.57
C GLU A 54 12.33 -10.53 -12.36
N ALA A 55 11.21 -10.07 -11.82
CA ALA A 55 10.30 -9.12 -12.45
C ALA A 55 10.96 -7.76 -12.70
N THR A 56 11.78 -7.30 -11.76
CA THR A 56 12.55 -6.04 -11.89
C THR A 56 13.86 -6.22 -12.66
N ARG A 57 14.26 -7.46 -12.98
CA ARG A 57 15.58 -7.80 -13.53
C ARG A 57 16.75 -7.29 -12.67
N GLY A 58 16.54 -7.26 -11.35
CA GLY A 58 17.47 -6.69 -10.38
C GLY A 58 17.68 -5.18 -10.50
N GLU A 59 16.83 -4.46 -11.24
CA GLU A 59 16.89 -3.00 -11.33
C GLU A 59 16.24 -2.35 -10.10
N ASP A 60 16.66 -1.11 -9.81
CA ASP A 60 16.08 -0.30 -8.74
C ASP A 60 14.56 -0.09 -8.91
N PHE A 61 13.86 0.02 -7.79
CA PHE A 61 12.42 0.24 -7.72
C PHE A 61 12.00 1.25 -6.65
N ILE A 62 10.78 1.76 -6.79
CA ILE A 62 10.05 2.50 -5.76
C ILE A 62 8.96 1.59 -5.21
N LEU A 63 8.80 1.54 -3.89
CA LEU A 63 7.68 0.87 -3.24
C LEU A 63 6.54 1.85 -3.01
N VAL A 64 5.32 1.45 -3.38
CA VAL A 64 4.09 2.12 -3.00
C VAL A 64 3.24 1.14 -2.21
N HIS A 65 2.88 1.49 -0.98
CA HIS A 65 1.82 0.77 -0.26
C HIS A 65 0.51 1.54 -0.44
N ASN A 66 -0.45 0.93 -1.14
CA ASN A 66 -1.64 1.59 -1.64
C ASN A 66 -2.82 1.53 -0.65
N GLY A 67 -2.58 1.84 0.63
CA GLY A 67 -3.60 1.87 1.68
C GLY A 67 -3.87 0.54 2.39
N ASP A 68 -4.60 0.64 3.51
CA ASP A 68 -5.06 -0.44 4.38
C ASP A 68 -3.90 -1.32 4.88
N ILE A 69 -2.90 -0.64 5.44
CA ILE A 69 -1.67 -1.28 5.95
C ILE A 69 -1.91 -2.06 7.25
N ILE A 70 -2.83 -1.63 8.10
CA ILE A 70 -3.19 -2.31 9.35
C ILE A 70 -4.70 -2.60 9.36
N ASP A 71 -5.11 -3.59 10.15
CA ASP A 71 -6.53 -3.93 10.28
C ASP A 71 -7.33 -2.88 11.07
N GLY A 72 -6.68 -2.08 11.92
CA GLY A 72 -7.34 -1.06 12.73
C GLY A 72 -8.32 -1.63 13.75
N ILE A 73 -9.25 -0.78 14.21
CA ILE A 73 -10.39 -1.17 15.05
C ILE A 73 -11.66 -0.69 14.35
N HIS A 74 -12.37 -1.61 13.71
CA HIS A 74 -13.57 -1.29 12.93
C HIS A 74 -14.77 -2.17 13.30
N HIS A 75 -15.95 -1.68 12.94
CA HIS A 75 -17.27 -2.06 13.47
C HIS A 75 -17.50 -3.57 13.72
N LYS A 76 -17.31 -3.99 14.98
CA LYS A 76 -17.56 -5.37 15.45
C LYS A 76 -16.68 -6.44 14.82
N SER A 77 -15.55 -6.07 14.24
CA SER A 77 -14.59 -7.07 13.79
C SER A 77 -14.11 -7.89 15.01
N THR A 78 -14.05 -9.20 14.81
CA THR A 78 -13.64 -10.18 15.83
C THR A 78 -12.36 -10.92 15.42
N THR A 79 -11.77 -10.49 14.29
CA THR A 79 -10.65 -11.16 13.65
C THR A 79 -9.33 -10.46 13.91
N GLN A 80 -9.29 -9.38 14.69
CA GLN A 80 -8.04 -8.78 15.12
C GLN A 80 -7.24 -9.76 15.98
N ILE A 81 -5.92 -9.77 15.80
CA ILE A 81 -4.95 -10.39 16.70
C ILE A 81 -4.93 -9.64 18.03
N SER A 82 -4.95 -8.30 17.96
CA SER A 82 -4.99 -7.40 19.10
C SER A 82 -5.74 -6.12 18.76
N HIS A 83 -6.55 -5.62 19.70
CA HIS A 83 -7.16 -4.29 19.60
C HIS A 83 -6.18 -3.17 19.96
N ASN A 84 -4.98 -3.49 20.47
CA ASN A 84 -3.96 -2.48 20.66
C ASN A 84 -3.36 -2.12 19.30
N ILE A 85 -3.64 -0.91 18.82
CA ILE A 85 -3.14 -0.40 17.54
C ILE A 85 -1.61 -0.45 17.47
N ASN A 86 -0.90 -0.28 18.59
CA ASN A 86 0.55 -0.37 18.59
C ASN A 86 1.07 -1.78 18.24
N ASP A 87 0.37 -2.85 18.63
CA ASP A 87 0.74 -4.22 18.23
C ASP A 87 0.66 -4.38 16.71
N GLN A 88 -0.40 -3.81 16.09
CA GLN A 88 -0.60 -3.85 14.64
C GLN A 88 0.45 -3.01 13.90
N LYS A 89 0.73 -1.78 14.38
CA LYS A 89 1.76 -0.90 13.83
C LYS A 89 3.14 -1.52 13.90
N ASN A 90 3.50 -2.09 15.06
CA ASN A 90 4.79 -2.75 15.25
C ASN A 90 4.94 -3.93 14.29
N LEU A 91 3.90 -4.76 14.12
CA LEU A 91 3.92 -5.82 13.12
C LEU A 91 4.11 -5.27 11.71
N ALA A 92 3.39 -4.21 11.32
CA ALA A 92 3.53 -3.60 10.00
C ALA A 92 4.96 -3.10 9.75
N ILE A 93 5.53 -2.38 10.71
CA ILE A 93 6.90 -1.86 10.65
C ILE A 93 7.89 -3.02 10.51
N GLU A 94 7.80 -4.01 11.40
CA GLU A 94 8.69 -5.17 11.41
C GLU A 94 8.61 -6.03 10.13
N MET A 95 7.49 -5.97 9.41
CA MET A 95 7.28 -6.69 8.15
C MET A 95 7.77 -5.91 6.93
N LEU A 96 7.65 -4.57 6.95
CA LEU A 96 8.00 -3.70 5.83
C LEU A 96 9.42 -3.13 5.88
N GLU A 97 9.97 -2.90 7.07
CA GLU A 97 11.32 -2.36 7.23
C GLU A 97 12.39 -3.17 6.47
N PRO A 98 12.41 -4.52 6.51
CA PRO A 98 13.39 -5.29 5.74
C PRO A 98 13.28 -5.10 4.23
N ILE A 99 12.09 -4.77 3.73
CA ILE A 99 11.83 -4.56 2.30
C ILE A 99 12.26 -3.16 1.88
N ILE A 100 11.94 -2.17 2.71
CA ILE A 100 12.33 -0.77 2.47
C ILE A 100 13.86 -0.64 2.57
N ALA A 101 14.49 -1.42 3.44
CA ALA A 101 15.95 -1.48 3.58
C ALA A 101 16.66 -2.26 2.46
N LEU A 102 15.94 -2.87 1.50
CA LEU A 102 16.57 -3.56 0.37
C LEU A 102 17.44 -2.56 -0.44
N PRO A 103 18.66 -2.94 -0.87
CA PRO A 103 19.55 -2.04 -1.60
C PRO A 103 18.94 -1.43 -2.88
N HIS A 104 18.02 -2.15 -3.52
CA HIS A 104 17.34 -1.73 -4.75
C HIS A 104 16.07 -0.92 -4.51
N CYS A 105 15.57 -0.85 -3.27
CA CYS A 105 14.48 0.05 -2.92
C CYS A 105 15.03 1.48 -2.78
N LYS A 106 14.56 2.40 -3.62
CA LYS A 106 15.07 3.79 -3.67
C LYS A 106 14.07 4.82 -3.15
N GLY A 107 12.89 4.38 -2.74
CA GLY A 107 11.87 5.25 -2.18
C GLY A 107 10.65 4.46 -1.79
N TYR A 108 9.97 4.96 -0.76
CA TYR A 108 8.73 4.40 -0.25
C TYR A 108 7.68 5.51 -0.16
N TYR A 109 6.48 5.23 -0.66
CA TYR A 109 5.32 6.10 -0.53
C TYR A 109 4.14 5.33 0.09
N GLN A 110 3.43 5.98 1.01
CA GLN A 110 2.20 5.46 1.61
C GLN A 110 0.99 6.22 1.05
N ILE A 111 0.01 5.48 0.55
CA ILE A 111 -1.32 6.00 0.23
C ILE A 111 -2.26 5.68 1.38
N ARG A 112 -3.15 6.62 1.68
CA ARG A 112 -4.15 6.52 2.75
C ARG A 112 -5.24 5.51 2.40
N GLY A 113 -5.43 4.55 3.29
CA GLY A 113 -6.50 3.56 3.24
C GLY A 113 -7.90 4.08 3.59
N THR A 114 -8.81 3.17 3.85
CA THR A 114 -10.12 3.50 4.39
C THR A 114 -10.02 3.98 5.84
N GLU A 115 -10.92 4.88 6.27
CA GLU A 115 -10.93 5.39 7.65
C GLU A 115 -11.14 4.31 8.71
N ALA A 116 -11.76 3.18 8.34
CA ALA A 116 -11.96 2.04 9.21
C ALA A 116 -10.62 1.43 9.70
N HIS A 117 -9.63 1.40 8.81
CA HIS A 117 -8.34 0.78 9.04
C HIS A 117 -7.29 1.81 9.51
N ALA A 118 -7.32 3.00 8.92
CA ALA A 118 -6.29 4.03 9.13
C ALA A 118 -6.51 4.94 10.36
N GLY A 119 -7.63 4.81 11.06
CA GLY A 119 -7.97 5.63 12.22
C GLY A 119 -8.58 6.99 11.87
N GLN A 120 -8.99 7.74 12.90
CA GLN A 120 -9.56 9.08 12.69
C GLN A 120 -8.52 9.99 12.05
N ALA A 121 -8.93 10.70 11.00
CA ALA A 121 -8.04 11.54 10.19
C ALA A 121 -6.79 10.80 9.66
N GLN A 122 -6.84 9.46 9.57
CA GLN A 122 -5.79 8.60 9.00
C GLN A 122 -4.47 8.61 9.80
N GLU A 123 -4.57 8.89 11.12
CA GLU A 123 -3.41 9.07 11.99
C GLU A 123 -2.51 7.83 12.11
N TYR A 124 -3.08 6.63 11.99
CA TYR A 124 -2.30 5.40 12.14
C TYR A 124 -1.35 5.20 10.95
N GLU A 125 -1.85 5.38 9.73
CA GLU A 125 -1.03 5.24 8.53
C GLU A 125 0.01 6.35 8.41
N GLU A 126 -0.34 7.57 8.79
CA GLU A 126 0.62 8.68 8.85
C GLU A 126 1.79 8.34 9.78
N ASN A 127 1.49 7.81 10.97
CA ASN A 127 2.53 7.47 11.93
C ASN A 127 3.39 6.28 11.48
N ILE A 128 2.79 5.26 10.86
CA ILE A 128 3.55 4.12 10.30
C ILE A 128 4.45 4.62 9.16
N ALA A 129 3.90 5.40 8.24
CA ALA A 129 4.63 5.94 7.09
C ALA A 129 5.82 6.80 7.54
N GLN A 130 5.65 7.63 8.57
CA GLN A 130 6.72 8.41 9.16
C GLN A 130 7.83 7.53 9.74
N GLN A 131 7.47 6.50 10.52
CA GLN A 131 8.45 5.58 11.12
C GLN A 131 9.22 4.76 10.09
N LEU A 132 8.55 4.36 9.01
CA LEU A 132 9.15 3.64 7.89
C LEU A 132 9.95 4.54 6.94
N GLY A 133 10.00 5.85 7.18
CA GLY A 133 10.75 6.79 6.36
C GLY A 133 10.16 6.98 4.96
N ALA A 134 8.82 6.97 4.84
CA ALA A 134 8.16 7.32 3.60
C ALA A 134 8.59 8.73 3.13
N ILE A 135 8.58 8.97 1.82
CA ILE A 135 8.91 10.28 1.28
C ILE A 135 7.72 11.21 1.58
N PRO A 136 7.91 12.36 2.26
CA PRO A 136 6.81 13.27 2.58
C PRO A 136 6.33 14.06 1.35
N ASN A 137 5.14 14.66 1.43
CA ASN A 137 4.67 15.68 0.49
C ASN A 137 5.20 17.08 0.85
N GLU A 138 4.80 18.10 0.09
CA GLU A 138 5.24 19.50 0.30
C GLU A 138 4.81 20.05 1.67
N ASP A 139 3.72 19.53 2.23
CA ASP A 139 3.19 19.90 3.55
C ASP A 139 3.82 19.08 4.70
N GLY A 140 4.77 18.18 4.41
CA GLY A 140 5.47 17.36 5.40
C GLY A 140 4.72 16.10 5.84
N GLN A 141 3.63 15.72 5.17
CA GLN A 141 2.85 14.51 5.45
C GLN A 141 3.46 13.29 4.74
N TYR A 142 3.58 12.19 5.46
CA TYR A 142 4.20 10.94 5.01
C TYR A 142 3.21 10.00 4.32
N SER A 143 1.90 10.17 4.57
CA SER A 143 0.80 9.49 3.89
C SER A 143 -0.11 10.49 3.15
N ARG A 144 -0.70 10.07 2.02
CA ARG A 144 -1.51 10.93 1.15
C ARG A 144 -2.69 10.19 0.51
N TYR A 145 -3.76 10.89 0.15
CA TYR A 145 -4.92 10.26 -0.49
C TYR A 145 -4.67 9.87 -1.95
N ASP A 146 -3.86 10.66 -2.66
CA ASP A 146 -3.44 10.36 -4.01
C ASP A 146 -1.94 10.63 -4.22
N LEU A 147 -1.36 9.95 -5.21
CA LEU A 147 0.02 10.13 -5.63
C LEU A 147 0.13 10.11 -7.14
N TRP A 148 0.71 11.18 -7.69
CA TRP A 148 1.13 11.26 -9.08
C TRP A 148 2.65 11.09 -9.16
N LEU A 149 3.09 9.94 -9.67
CA LEU A 149 4.51 9.59 -9.70
C LEU A 149 5.02 9.46 -11.13
N LYS A 150 6.04 10.25 -11.46
CA LYS A 150 6.76 10.14 -12.73
C LYS A 150 7.89 9.12 -12.63
N PHE A 151 7.98 8.23 -13.60
CA PHE A 151 9.02 7.19 -13.63
C PHE A 151 9.46 6.86 -15.06
N GLY A 152 10.61 6.18 -15.18
CA GLY A 152 11.17 5.76 -16.45
C GLY A 152 11.67 6.90 -17.35
N LYS A 153 12.45 6.54 -18.38
CA LYS A 153 13.08 7.51 -19.31
C LYS A 153 12.08 8.37 -20.07
N HIS A 154 10.88 7.84 -20.30
CA HIS A 154 9.81 8.52 -21.02
C HIS A 154 8.93 9.40 -20.12
N LYS A 155 9.28 9.56 -18.83
CA LYS A 155 8.49 10.31 -17.83
C LYS A 155 7.03 9.85 -17.80
N LEU A 156 6.84 8.53 -17.79
CA LEU A 156 5.53 7.91 -17.63
C LEU A 156 4.93 8.38 -16.31
N LEU A 157 3.63 8.61 -16.29
CA LEU A 157 2.91 9.14 -15.13
C LEU A 157 1.96 8.07 -14.59
N ALA A 158 2.23 7.59 -13.38
CA ALA A 158 1.34 6.70 -12.66
C ALA A 158 0.54 7.47 -11.61
N HIS A 159 -0.76 7.19 -11.51
CA HIS A 159 -1.64 7.76 -10.49
C HIS A 159 -2.14 6.67 -9.54
N PHE A 160 -1.83 6.82 -8.26
CA PHE A 160 -2.23 5.91 -7.17
C PHE A 160 -3.26 6.59 -6.29
N SER A 161 -4.29 5.85 -5.93
CA SER A 161 -5.28 6.17 -4.90
C SER A 161 -5.72 4.84 -4.31
N HIS A 162 -6.09 4.81 -3.03
CA HIS A 162 -6.66 3.60 -2.46
C HIS A 162 -8.05 3.38 -3.08
N HIS A 163 -9.05 4.17 -2.70
CA HIS A 163 -10.44 4.00 -3.17
C HIS A 163 -10.64 3.95 -4.68
N ILE A 164 -11.53 3.06 -5.12
CA ILE A 164 -12.08 2.98 -6.47
C ILE A 164 -13.55 3.40 -6.49
N GLY A 165 -13.97 4.12 -7.54
CA GLY A 165 -15.37 4.47 -7.72
C GLY A 165 -16.29 3.24 -7.82
N THR A 166 -17.35 3.20 -7.01
CA THR A 166 -18.33 2.09 -6.98
C THR A 166 -19.46 2.24 -8.00
N THR A 167 -19.50 3.36 -8.74
CA THR A 167 -20.60 3.69 -9.66
C THR A 167 -20.25 3.42 -11.13
N ASN A 168 -21.00 2.51 -11.75
CA ASN A 168 -21.00 2.28 -13.19
C ASN A 168 -22.00 3.24 -13.90
N SER A 169 -21.53 4.23 -14.68
CA SER A 169 -22.22 4.93 -15.80
C SER A 169 -22.19 4.26 -17.21
N ALA A 170 -23.26 3.52 -17.56
CA ALA A 170 -23.90 3.20 -18.85
C ALA A 170 -23.16 2.97 -20.22
N SER A 171 -21.88 3.29 -20.46
CA SER A 171 -21.24 3.05 -21.78
C SER A 171 -20.31 1.82 -21.85
N TYR A 172 -20.40 0.91 -20.86
CA TYR A 172 -19.33 -0.03 -20.51
C TYR A 172 -19.27 -1.35 -21.27
N GLU A 173 -18.13 -1.55 -21.93
CA GLU A 173 -17.45 -2.85 -21.95
C GLU A 173 -16.24 -2.87 -20.98
N SER A 174 -16.13 -1.91 -20.04
CA SER A 174 -14.90 -1.67 -19.30
C SER A 174 -15.07 -1.50 -17.79
N THR A 175 -14.07 -1.94 -17.02
CA THR A 175 -14.06 -2.01 -15.55
C THR A 175 -13.94 -0.62 -14.89
N ALA A 176 -14.22 -0.52 -13.58
CA ALA A 176 -14.16 0.74 -12.84
C ALA A 176 -12.79 1.46 -12.95
N VAL A 177 -11.67 0.72 -12.99
CA VAL A 177 -10.32 1.30 -13.20
C VAL A 177 -10.19 1.92 -14.60
N HIS A 178 -10.76 1.28 -15.62
CA HIS A 178 -10.72 1.81 -16.98
C HIS A 178 -11.57 3.06 -17.13
N LYS A 179 -12.71 3.13 -16.44
CA LYS A 179 -13.53 4.35 -16.35
C LYS A 179 -12.73 5.51 -15.79
N GLU A 180 -12.07 5.32 -14.64
CA GLU A 180 -11.26 6.38 -14.03
C GLU A 180 -10.08 6.81 -14.92
N LEU A 181 -9.49 5.88 -15.67
CA LEU A 181 -8.48 6.22 -16.66
C LEU A 181 -9.07 7.14 -17.75
N ILE A 182 -10.23 6.79 -18.33
CA ILE A 182 -10.90 7.63 -19.32
C ILE A 182 -11.20 9.01 -18.74
N GLU A 183 -11.76 9.09 -17.54
CA GLU A 183 -12.06 10.36 -16.88
C GLU A 183 -10.79 11.19 -16.67
N ALA A 184 -9.69 10.56 -16.25
CA ALA A 184 -8.40 11.23 -16.12
C ALA A 184 -7.86 11.75 -17.46
N TYR A 185 -8.04 11.01 -18.56
CA TYR A 185 -7.69 11.49 -19.91
C TYR A 185 -8.55 12.68 -20.34
N VAL A 186 -9.87 12.64 -20.10
CA VAL A 186 -10.80 13.72 -20.46
C VAL A 186 -10.49 14.98 -19.67
N GLU A 187 -10.30 14.89 -18.35
CA GLU A 187 -9.93 16.02 -17.52
C GLU A 187 -8.55 16.57 -17.89
N ALA A 188 -7.55 15.72 -18.08
CA ALA A 188 -6.23 16.15 -18.52
C ALA A 188 -6.29 16.90 -19.85
N GLY A 189 -7.12 16.43 -20.80
CA GLY A 189 -7.39 17.12 -22.06
C GLY A 189 -8.08 18.46 -21.89
N ARG A 190 -9.05 18.57 -20.96
CA ARG A 190 -9.73 19.84 -20.63
C ARG A 190 -8.77 20.88 -20.06
N TRP A 191 -7.85 20.46 -19.21
CA TRP A 191 -6.91 21.35 -18.51
C TRP A 191 -5.57 21.52 -19.21
N GLY A 192 -5.31 20.80 -20.32
CA GLY A 192 -4.06 20.85 -21.06
C GLY A 192 -2.86 20.27 -20.29
N VAL A 193 -3.09 19.31 -19.39
CA VAL A 193 -2.05 18.65 -18.58
C VAL A 193 -1.78 17.22 -19.09
N GLN A 194 -0.67 16.62 -18.65
CA GLN A 194 -0.32 15.25 -19.01
C GLN A 194 -1.29 14.25 -18.33
N PRO A 195 -1.99 13.39 -19.08
CA PRO A 195 -2.81 12.33 -18.49
C PRO A 195 -1.94 11.22 -17.87
N PRO A 196 -2.46 10.42 -16.93
CA PRO A 196 -1.75 9.27 -16.42
C PRO A 196 -1.63 8.18 -17.49
N ASP A 197 -0.44 7.61 -17.62
CA ASP A 197 -0.17 6.42 -18.43
C ASP A 197 -0.67 5.14 -17.72
N CYS A 198 -0.78 5.17 -16.39
CA CYS A 198 -1.29 4.08 -15.57
C CYS A 198 -2.05 4.60 -14.36
N VAL A 199 -3.15 3.93 -14.00
CA VAL A 199 -3.89 4.15 -12.76
C VAL A 199 -3.87 2.88 -11.92
N CYS A 200 -3.65 3.02 -10.61
CA CYS A 200 -3.68 1.90 -9.67
C CYS A 200 -4.61 2.26 -8.51
N ARG A 201 -5.53 1.33 -8.21
CA ARG A 201 -6.56 1.42 -7.18
C ARG A 201 -6.59 0.15 -6.35
N SER A 202 -7.07 0.25 -5.11
CA SER A 202 -7.10 -0.81 -4.11
C SER A 202 -8.35 -0.76 -3.25
N HIS A 203 -8.77 -1.90 -2.71
CA HIS A 203 -9.84 -2.00 -1.71
C HIS A 203 -9.87 -3.40 -1.11
#